data_AF-A0A8T2VW42-F1
#
_entry.id   AF-A0A8T2VW42-F1
#
_cell.length_a   1.000
_cell.length_b   1.000
_cell.length_c   1.000
_cell.angle_alpha   90.00
_cell.angle_beta   90.00
_cell.angle_gamma   90.00
#
_symmetry.space_group_name_H-M   'P 1'
#
loop_
_entity.id
_entity.type
_entity.pdbx_description
1 polymer ?
#
loop_
_entity_poly.entity_id
_entity_poly.type
_entity_poly.pdbx_seq_one_letter_code
_entity_poly.pdbx_strand_id
1 'polypeptide(L)'
;MSLARLQQVASKAKAAAEPLYKVAREQSVKQYDNLMAKGADYVVKDKAAADKLLKQWFFTNLSRVPSEIAQAKQEATMWRGRLSQFSELPVTEMATYAGFVAEVYAWFAIGEIIGRGGTLSGYNV
;
A
#
# COMPACT_ATOMS: atom_id res chain seq x y z
N MET A 1 -32.11 -16.29 12.90
CA MET A 1 -31.03 -17.30 13.06
C MET A 1 -30.53 -17.22 14.50
N SER A 2 -30.56 -18.31 15.29
CA SER A 2 -30.13 -18.25 16.69
C SER A 2 -28.62 -18.00 16.79
N LEU A 3 -28.19 -17.16 17.75
CA LEU A 3 -26.78 -16.87 18.04
C LEU A 3 -25.94 -18.14 18.20
N ALA A 4 -26.54 -19.20 18.76
CA ALA A 4 -25.92 -20.51 18.90
C ALA A 4 -25.55 -21.17 17.56
N ARG A 5 -26.39 -21.04 16.51
CA ARG A 5 -26.06 -21.56 15.17
C ARG A 5 -24.93 -20.76 14.52
N LEU A 6 -24.88 -19.43 14.71
CA LEU A 6 -23.79 -18.60 14.22
C LEU A 6 -22.47 -18.93 14.91
N GLN A 7 -22.47 -19.13 16.23
CA GLN A 7 -21.28 -19.58 16.96
C GLN A 7 -20.81 -20.97 16.52
N GLN A 8 -21.74 -21.89 16.21
CA GLN A 8 -21.41 -23.24 15.75
C GLN A 8 -20.88 -23.25 14.30
N VAL A 9 -21.37 -22.36 13.44
CA VAL A 9 -20.82 -22.18 12.08
C VAL A 9 -19.44 -21.50 12.15
N ALA A 10 -19.28 -20.49 13.01
CA ALA A 10 -18.00 -19.80 13.21
C ALA A 10 -16.92 -20.73 13.80
N SER A 11 -17.27 -21.60 14.75
CA SER A 11 -16.31 -22.57 15.32
C SER A 11 -15.89 -23.64 14.32
N LYS A 12 -16.82 -24.11 13.48
CA LYS A 12 -16.50 -25.02 12.36
C LYS A 12 -15.66 -24.35 11.28
N ALA A 13 -15.97 -23.09 10.94
CA ALA A 13 -15.19 -22.30 9.99
C ALA A 13 -13.76 -22.05 10.52
N LYS A 14 -13.61 -21.76 11.81
CA LYS A 14 -12.31 -21.59 12.46
C LYS A 14 -11.50 -22.89 12.44
N ALA A 15 -12.12 -24.03 12.78
CA ALA A 15 -11.47 -25.34 12.74
C ALA A 15 -11.06 -25.75 11.31
N ALA A 16 -11.86 -25.42 10.30
CA ALA A 16 -11.55 -25.66 8.89
C ALA A 16 -10.46 -24.72 8.35
N ALA A 17 -10.40 -23.47 8.84
CA ALA A 17 -9.38 -22.50 8.50
C ALA A 17 -8.07 -22.72 9.27
N GLU A 18 -8.07 -23.44 10.39
CA GLU A 18 -6.90 -23.71 11.22
C GLU A 18 -5.74 -24.41 10.50
N PRO A 19 -5.93 -25.48 9.69
CA PRO A 19 -4.86 -26.08 8.91
C PRO A 19 -4.33 -25.12 7.82
N LEU A 20 -5.22 -24.39 7.15
CA LEU A 20 -4.84 -23.37 6.16
C LEU A 20 -4.02 -22.24 6.82
N TYR A 21 -4.43 -21.80 8.00
CA TYR A 21 -3.72 -20.81 8.79
C TYR A 21 -2.35 -21.32 9.24
N LYS A 22 -2.23 -22.58 9.68
CA LYS A 22 -0.95 -23.18 10.04
C LYS A 22 0.00 -23.25 8.84
N VAL A 23 -0.46 -23.71 7.69
CA VAL A 23 0.34 -23.75 6.46
C VAL A 23 0.73 -22.35 5.98
N ALA A 24 -0.23 -21.41 5.97
CA ALA A 24 0.02 -20.02 5.61
C ALA A 24 1.01 -19.34 6.57
N ARG A 25 0.93 -19.66 7.86
CA ARG A 25 1.86 -19.18 8.89
C ARG A 25 3.26 -19.76 8.71
N GLU A 26 3.40 -21.05 8.43
CA GLU A 26 4.71 -21.65 8.17
C GLU A 26 5.37 -21.08 6.92
N GLN A 27 4.57 -20.87 5.86
CA GLN A 27 5.02 -20.21 4.63
C GLN A 27 5.44 -18.76 4.91
N SER A 28 4.64 -18.00 5.66
CA SER A 28 4.97 -16.60 5.98
C SER A 28 6.20 -16.48 6.88
N VAL A 29 6.39 -17.38 7.85
CA VAL A 29 7.60 -17.43 8.68
C VAL A 29 8.83 -17.77 7.83
N LYS A 30 8.75 -18.79 6.96
CA LYS A 30 9.86 -19.13 6.05
C LYS A 30 10.22 -17.98 5.10
N GLN A 31 9.20 -17.27 4.59
CA GLN A 31 9.41 -16.09 3.75
C GLN A 31 10.05 -14.95 4.53
N TYR A 32 9.57 -14.70 5.76
CA TYR A 32 10.16 -13.72 6.66
C TYR A 32 11.63 -14.04 6.97
N ASP A 33 11.94 -15.29 7.32
CA ASP A 33 13.31 -15.71 7.63
C ASP A 33 14.24 -15.54 6.42
N ASN A 34 13.77 -15.88 5.22
CA ASN A 34 14.52 -15.69 3.98
C ASN A 34 14.75 -14.20 3.68
N LEU A 35 13.74 -13.36 3.90
CA LEU A 35 13.85 -11.90 3.75
C LEU A 35 14.85 -11.30 4.75
N MET A 36 14.79 -11.72 6.01
CA MET A 36 15.73 -11.25 7.04
C MET A 36 17.16 -11.74 6.79
N ALA A 37 17.32 -12.97 6.28
CA ALA A 37 18.64 -13.49 5.91
C ALA A 37 19.25 -12.72 4.73
N LYS A 38 18.46 -12.43 3.70
CA LYS A 38 18.90 -11.60 2.55
C LYS A 38 19.12 -10.14 2.93
N GLY A 39 18.32 -9.63 3.87
CA GLY A 39 18.38 -8.25 4.34
C GLY A 39 19.39 -8.02 5.47
N ALA A 40 20.16 -9.04 5.86
CA ALA A 40 21.02 -9.00 7.05
C ALA A 40 22.01 -7.83 7.04
N ASP A 41 22.49 -7.42 5.86
CA ASP A 41 23.41 -6.30 5.69
C ASP A 41 22.77 -4.93 5.96
N TYR A 42 21.44 -4.83 5.88
CA TYR A 42 20.68 -3.60 6.14
C TYR A 42 20.18 -3.50 7.58
N VAL A 43 20.40 -4.54 8.40
CA VAL A 43 19.97 -4.56 9.81
C VAL A 43 20.99 -3.82 10.67
N VAL A 44 20.56 -2.69 11.23
CA VAL A 44 21.38 -1.93 12.17
C VAL A 44 21.46 -2.68 13.50
N LYS A 45 22.68 -3.12 13.86
CA LYS A 45 22.96 -3.89 15.09
C LYS A 45 23.08 -3.01 16.33
N ASP A 46 23.42 -1.74 16.16
CA ASP A 46 23.55 -0.78 17.26
C ASP A 46 22.17 -0.23 17.67
N LYS A 47 21.86 -0.33 18.96
CA LYS A 47 20.55 0.07 19.50
C LYS A 47 20.30 1.57 19.41
N ALA A 48 21.33 2.38 19.69
CA ALA A 48 21.21 3.85 19.67
C ALA A 48 21.07 4.39 18.23
N ALA A 49 21.68 3.73 17.25
CA ALA A 49 21.51 4.03 15.83
C ALA A 49 20.12 3.57 15.33
N ALA A 50 19.64 2.41 15.75
CA ALA A 50 18.30 1.92 15.40
C ALA A 50 17.20 2.88 15.87
N ASP A 51 17.30 3.42 17.09
CA ASP A 51 16.33 4.38 17.64
C ASP A 51 16.25 5.69 16.82
N LYS A 52 17.33 6.06 16.13
CA LYS A 52 17.40 7.26 15.28
C LYS A 52 17.00 7.00 13.84
N LEU A 53 16.98 5.74 13.40
CA LEU A 53 16.82 5.35 12.00
C LEU A 53 15.50 5.81 11.41
N LEU A 54 14.39 5.68 12.16
CA LEU A 54 13.08 6.16 11.71
C LEU A 54 13.09 7.67 11.49
N LYS A 55 13.69 8.44 12.40
CA LYS A 55 13.80 9.89 12.27
C LYS A 55 14.68 10.26 11.09
N GLN A 56 15.83 9.61 10.93
CA GLN A 56 16.74 9.84 9.82
C GLN A 56 16.06 9.55 8.48
N TRP A 57 15.40 8.40 8.34
CA TRP A 57 14.66 8.04 7.14
C TRP A 57 13.56 9.06 6.84
N PHE A 58 12.76 9.43 7.85
CA PHE A 58 11.67 10.38 7.71
C PHE A 58 12.16 11.76 7.24
N PHE A 59 13.12 12.36 7.95
CA PHE A 59 13.62 13.69 7.61
C PHE A 59 14.45 13.70 6.32
N THR A 60 15.15 12.60 5.99
CA THR A 60 15.82 12.46 4.70
C THR A 60 14.81 12.48 3.56
N ASN A 61 13.71 11.73 3.66
CA ASN A 61 12.67 11.75 2.63
C ASN A 61 11.97 13.12 2.56
N LEU A 62 11.68 13.74 3.70
CA LEU A 62 11.06 15.06 3.74
C LEU A 62 11.95 16.13 3.10
N SER A 63 13.28 16.01 3.25
CA SER A 63 14.23 16.92 2.59
C SER A 63 14.24 16.81 1.06
N ARG A 64 13.78 15.68 0.48
CA ARG A 64 13.69 15.47 -0.97
C ARG A 64 12.44 16.09 -1.57
N VAL A 65 11.40 16.30 -0.78
CA VAL A 65 10.10 16.80 -1.23
C VAL A 65 10.21 18.12 -2.03
N PRO A 66 10.97 19.15 -1.61
CA PRO A 66 11.07 20.39 -2.39
C PRO A 66 11.70 20.18 -3.78
N SER A 67 12.74 19.34 -3.88
CA SER A 67 13.36 19.01 -5.16
C SER A 67 12.45 18.18 -6.05
N GLU A 68 11.70 17.24 -5.47
CA GLU A 68 10.73 16.42 -6.20
C GLU A 68 9.55 17.25 -6.69
N ILE A 69 9.04 18.20 -5.91
CA ILE A 69 8.01 19.15 -6.36
C ILE A 69 8.51 19.98 -7.54
N ALA A 70 9.77 20.42 -7.51
CA ALA A 70 10.35 21.16 -8.63
C ALA A 70 10.42 20.31 -9.91
N GLN A 71 10.84 19.05 -9.80
CA GLN A 71 10.85 18.09 -10.91
C GLN A 71 9.43 17.81 -11.42
N ALA A 72 8.49 17.51 -10.52
CA ALA A 72 7.10 17.27 -10.88
C ALA A 72 6.47 18.48 -11.59
N LYS A 73 6.83 19.71 -11.20
CA LYS A 73 6.36 20.93 -11.88
C LYS A 73 6.94 21.07 -13.29
N GLN A 74 8.21 20.71 -13.49
CA GLN A 74 8.82 20.68 -14.81
C GLN A 74 8.15 19.64 -15.71
N GLU A 75 7.97 18.42 -15.20
CA GLU A 75 7.26 17.36 -15.89
C GLU A 75 5.83 17.78 -16.23
N ALA A 76 5.07 18.33 -15.26
CA ALA A 76 3.70 18.80 -15.49
C ALA A 76 3.62 19.84 -16.62
N THR A 77 4.66 20.67 -16.79
CA THR A 77 4.74 21.65 -17.88
C THR A 77 4.92 20.96 -19.23
N MET A 78 5.77 19.93 -19.31
CA MET A 78 5.93 19.10 -20.51
C MET A 78 4.65 18.32 -20.83
N TRP A 79 4.00 17.76 -19.80
CA TRP A 79 2.73 17.04 -19.92
C TRP A 79 1.60 17.91 -20.44
N ARG A 80 1.51 19.18 -20.03
CA ARG A 80 0.50 20.12 -20.56
C ARG A 80 0.63 20.30 -22.08
N GLY A 81 1.85 20.31 -22.61
CA GLY A 81 2.09 20.32 -24.05
C GLY A 81 1.53 19.06 -24.72
N ARG A 82 1.84 17.87 -24.20
CA ARG A 82 1.30 16.60 -24.72
C ARG A 82 -0.21 16.49 -24.60
N LEU A 83 -0.81 17.06 -23.56
CA LEU A 83 -2.25 17.07 -23.35
C LEU A 83 -2.98 17.89 -24.44
N SER A 84 -2.36 18.93 -24.98
CA SER A 84 -2.93 19.67 -26.13
C SER A 84 -2.98 18.83 -27.42
N GLN A 85 -2.22 17.74 -27.49
CA GLN A 85 -2.21 16.77 -28.59
C GLN A 85 -2.86 15.44 -28.18
N PHE A 86 -3.70 15.42 -27.13
CA PHE A 86 -4.23 14.18 -26.56
C PHE A 86 -5.06 13.36 -27.57
N SER A 87 -5.67 14.00 -28.58
CA SER A 87 -6.39 13.33 -29.67
C SER A 87 -5.48 12.61 -30.67
N GLU A 88 -4.18 12.92 -30.70
CA GLU A 88 -3.18 12.33 -31.60
C GLU A 88 -2.41 11.19 -30.93
N LEU A 89 -2.67 10.91 -29.65
CA LEU A 89 -1.97 9.88 -28.89
C LEU A 89 -2.43 8.46 -29.28
N PRO A 90 -1.51 7.49 -29.32
CA PRO A 90 -1.85 6.10 -29.58
C PRO A 90 -2.74 5.52 -28.47
N VAL A 91 -3.70 4.67 -28.86
CA VAL A 91 -4.69 4.06 -27.97
C VAL A 91 -4.07 3.29 -26.80
N THR A 92 -2.90 2.67 -27.03
CA THR A 92 -2.15 1.95 -25.99
C THR A 92 -1.63 2.87 -24.88
N GLU A 93 -1.22 4.08 -25.22
CA GLU A 93 -0.74 5.07 -24.26
C GLU A 93 -1.91 5.64 -23.46
N MET A 94 -3.03 5.94 -24.13
CA MET A 94 -4.28 6.34 -23.47
C MET A 94 -4.79 5.30 -22.46
N ALA A 95 -4.73 4.01 -22.81
CA ALA A 95 -5.10 2.93 -21.90
C ALA A 95 -4.20 2.89 -20.65
N THR A 96 -2.90 3.14 -20.82
CA THR A 96 -1.94 3.21 -19.72
C THR A 96 -2.27 4.38 -18.78
N TYR A 97 -2.57 5.57 -19.33
CA TYR A 97 -3.00 6.72 -18.54
C TYR A 97 -4.31 6.47 -17.79
N ALA A 98 -5.29 5.86 -18.46
CA ALA A 98 -6.55 5.52 -17.83
C ALA A 98 -6.36 4.55 -16.65
N GLY A 99 -5.51 3.53 -16.82
CA GLY A 99 -5.14 2.60 -15.75
C GLY A 99 -4.49 3.30 -14.56
N PHE A 100 -3.53 4.19 -14.81
CA PHE A 100 -2.87 4.96 -13.77
C PHE A 100 -3.84 5.87 -13.00
N VAL A 101 -4.71 6.60 -13.70
CA VAL A 101 -5.72 7.47 -13.05
C VAL A 101 -6.69 6.64 -12.22
N ALA A 102 -7.12 5.49 -12.73
CA ALA A 102 -7.99 4.57 -11.99
C ALA A 102 -7.33 4.04 -10.71
N GLU A 103 -6.03 3.69 -10.77
CA GLU A 103 -5.27 3.24 -9.60
C GLU A 103 -5.11 4.35 -8.55
N VAL A 104 -4.77 5.58 -8.98
CA VAL A 104 -4.69 6.73 -8.07
C VAL A 104 -6.04 7.00 -7.40
N TYR A 105 -7.14 6.91 -8.16
CA TYR A 105 -8.49 7.07 -7.61
C TYR A 105 -8.85 5.95 -6.62
N ALA A 106 -8.47 4.70 -6.92
CA ALA A 106 -8.67 3.58 -6.01
C ALA A 106 -7.92 3.79 -4.67
N TRP A 107 -6.67 4.25 -4.71
CA TRP A 107 -5.91 4.58 -3.50
C TRP A 107 -6.53 5.72 -2.69
N PHE A 108 -7.07 6.74 -3.37
CA PHE A 108 -7.82 7.81 -2.72
C PHE A 108 -9.05 7.25 -1.98
N ALA A 109 -9.86 6.40 -2.64
CA ALA A 109 -11.03 5.79 -2.03
C ALA A 109 -10.68 4.87 -0.84
N ILE A 110 -9.58 4.12 -0.93
CA ILE A 110 -9.05 3.33 0.19
C ILE A 110 -8.69 4.25 1.37
N GLY A 111 -8.01 5.37 1.10
CA GLY A 111 -7.69 6.38 2.10
C GLY A 111 -8.93 6.96 2.78
N GLU A 112 -10.00 7.23 2.01
CA GLU A 112 -11.29 7.68 2.55
C GLU A 112 -11.93 6.64 3.47
N ILE A 113 -11.96 5.36 3.07
CA ILE A 113 -12.50 4.28 3.89
C ILE A 113 -11.74 4.17 5.21
N ILE A 114 -10.40 4.24 5.17
CA ILE A 114 -9.57 4.23 6.39
C ILE A 114 -9.86 5.46 7.26
N GLY A 115 -9.95 6.66 6.65
CA GLY A 115 -10.23 7.92 7.35
C GLY A 115 -11.61 7.96 8.02
N ARG A 116 -12.58 7.21 7.49
CA ARG A 116 -13.94 7.06 8.09
C ARG A 116 -14.01 5.97 9.16
N GLY A 117 -12.89 5.35 9.51
CA GLY A 117 -12.83 4.27 10.50
C GLY A 117 -13.24 2.89 9.95
N GLY A 118 -13.11 2.68 8.63
CA GLY A 118 -13.37 1.40 7.97
C GLY A 118 -14.82 1.19 7.49
N THR A 119 -15.65 2.23 7.44
CA THR A 119 -17.01 2.11 6.90
C THR A 119 -16.98 2.13 5.36
N LEU A 120 -17.48 1.05 4.76
CA LEU A 120 -17.60 0.92 3.30
C LEU A 120 -18.71 1.78 2.70
N SER A 121 -19.68 2.21 3.52
CA SER A 121 -20.71 3.17 3.14
C SER A 121 -21.09 4.08 4.31
N GLY A 122 -21.35 5.35 4.02
CA GLY A 122 -21.85 6.31 5.00
C GLY A 122 -20.82 6.79 6.04
N TYR A 123 -20.98 8.04 6.48
CA TYR A 123 -20.34 8.50 7.70
C TYR A 123 -21.18 7.96 8.86
N ASN A 124 -20.54 7.33 9.85
CA ASN A 124 -21.19 7.08 11.13
C ASN A 124 -21.36 8.46 11.79
N VAL A 125 -22.53 9.07 11.60
CA VAL A 125 -23.01 10.20 12.39
C VAL A 125 -23.69 9.70 13.64
#